data_AF-A0A1I3EAE0-F1
#
_entry.id   AF-A0A1I3EAE0-F1
#
_cell.length_a   1.000
_cell.length_b   1.000
_cell.length_c   1.000
_cell.angle_alpha   90.00
_cell.angle_beta   90.00
_cell.angle_gamma   90.00
#
_symmetry.space_group_name_H-M   'P 1'
#
loop_
_entity.id
_entity.type
_entity.pdbx_description
1 polymer ?
#
loop_
_entity_poly.entity_id
_entity_poly.type
_entity_poly.pdbx_seq_one_letter_code
_entity_poly.pdbx_strand_id
1 'polypeptide(L)' 'MSTVPPPSTPKEVLAQAGWFSAAEWAEAIGEEEKTFWGKVLKNEIPHMPWGSRHLVNKEDLLQYLNTHKELGNGKEK' A
#
# COMPACT_ATOMS: atom_id res chain seq x y z
N MET A 1 8.57 0.73 -31.77
CA MET A 1 9.11 1.43 -30.58
C MET A 1 7.91 1.87 -29.78
N SER A 2 7.60 1.21 -28.65
CA SER A 2 6.43 1.58 -27.85
C SER A 2 6.78 2.80 -27.00
N THR A 3 6.37 3.98 -27.45
CA THR A 3 6.41 5.20 -26.66
C THR A 3 5.38 5.05 -25.54
N VAL A 4 5.84 4.67 -24.35
CA VAL A 4 5.02 4.78 -23.14
C VAL A 4 4.86 6.28 -22.88
N PRO A 5 3.62 6.82 -22.87
CA PRO A 5 3.42 8.23 -22.58
C PRO A 5 4.00 8.55 -21.19
N PRO A 6 4.60 9.72 -21.00
CA PRO A 6 5.03 10.13 -19.67
C PRO A 6 3.78 10.14 -18.77
N PRO A 7 3.83 9.46 -17.61
CA PRO A 7 2.71 9.45 -16.68
C PRO A 7 2.37 10.90 -16.30
N SER A 8 1.16 11.33 -16.64
CA SER A 8 0.74 12.73 -16.53
C SER A 8 0.43 13.14 -15.09
N THR A 9 0.44 12.18 -14.16
CA THR A 9 0.25 12.43 -12.74
C THR A 9 1.20 11.58 -11.89
N PRO A 10 1.58 12.08 -10.68
CA PRO A 10 2.37 11.30 -9.72
C PRO A 10 1.73 9.94 -9.42
N LYS A 11 0.39 9.88 -9.41
CA LYS A 11 -0.39 8.65 -9.18
C LYS A 11 -0.08 7.56 -10.20
N GLU A 12 0.07 7.90 -11.48
CA GLU A 12 0.41 6.93 -12.54
C GLU A 12 1.87 6.47 -12.49
N VAL A 13 2.82 7.36 -12.16
CA VAL A 13 4.23 6.99 -11.94
C VAL A 13 4.32 6.00 -10.79
N LEU A 14 3.65 6.34 -9.68
CA LEU A 14 3.69 5.58 -8.45
C LEU A 14 3.05 4.21 -8.63
N ALA A 15 1.87 4.12 -9.27
CA ALA A 15 1.24 2.85 -9.58
C ALA A 15 2.12 1.95 -10.47
N GLN A 16 2.81 2.52 -11.47
CA GLN A 16 3.76 1.77 -12.32
C GLN A 16 5.03 1.34 -11.55
N ALA A 17 5.51 2.18 -10.64
CA ALA A 17 6.66 1.88 -9.78
C ALA A 17 6.30 0.96 -8.60
N GLY A 18 5.03 0.58 -8.45
CA GLY A 18 4.56 -0.26 -7.34
C GLY A 18 4.52 0.47 -6.01
N TRP A 19 4.28 1.78 -6.00
CA TRP A 19 4.09 2.56 -4.77
C TRP A 19 2.65 3.08 -4.71
N PHE A 20 2.02 2.91 -3.56
CA PHE A 20 0.63 3.31 -3.33
C PHE A 20 0.55 4.25 -2.14
N SER A 21 -0.43 5.14 -2.16
CA SER A 21 -0.71 5.97 -0.98
C SER A 21 -1.38 5.12 0.12
N ALA A 22 -1.20 5.49 1.38
CA ALA A 22 -1.90 4.86 2.50
C ALA A 22 -3.43 4.73 2.28
N ALA A 23 -4.06 5.75 1.69
CA ALA A 23 -5.48 5.77 1.33
C ALA A 23 -5.85 4.71 0.28
N GLU A 24 -5.14 4.70 -0.85
CA GLU A 24 -5.38 3.72 -1.93
C GLU A 24 -5.22 2.29 -1.42
N TRP A 25 -4.32 2.11 -0.46
CA TRP A 25 -4.17 0.81 0.12
C TRP A 25 -5.30 0.46 1.09
N ALA A 26 -5.66 1.35 2.00
CA ALA A 26 -6.81 1.15 2.87
C ALA A 26 -8.06 0.69 2.08
N GLU A 27 -8.30 1.32 0.93
CA GLU A 27 -9.35 0.91 -0.02
C GLU A 27 -9.16 -0.52 -0.56
N ALA A 28 -7.96 -0.89 -1.01
CA ALA A 28 -7.74 -2.20 -1.62
C ALA A 28 -7.64 -3.38 -0.61
N ILE A 29 -7.40 -3.15 0.69
CA ILE A 29 -7.65 -4.17 1.74
C ILE A 29 -9.07 -4.16 2.28
N GLY A 30 -9.86 -3.12 1.95
CA GLY A 30 -11.15 -2.90 2.61
C GLY A 30 -11.01 -2.61 4.10
N GLU A 31 -9.91 -1.98 4.52
CA GLU A 31 -9.68 -1.54 5.90
C GLU A 31 -9.91 -0.03 6.00
N GLU A 32 -10.34 0.45 7.16
CA GLU A 32 -10.48 1.88 7.37
C GLU A 32 -9.12 2.59 7.27
N GLU A 33 -9.05 3.67 6.50
CA GLU A 33 -7.86 4.50 6.32
C GLU A 33 -7.22 4.89 7.65
N LYS A 34 -8.04 5.20 8.67
CA LYS A 34 -7.56 5.55 10.01
C LYS A 34 -6.84 4.40 10.70
N THR A 35 -7.35 3.17 10.56
CA THR A 35 -6.74 1.95 11.11
C THR A 35 -5.42 1.68 10.41
N PHE A 36 -5.41 1.78 9.08
CA PHE A 36 -4.21 1.64 8.27
C PHE A 36 -3.14 2.69 8.64
N TRP A 37 -3.53 3.96 8.78
CA TRP A 37 -2.65 5.03 9.24
C TRP A 37 -2.08 4.78 10.63
N GLY A 38 -2.88 4.21 11.54
CA GLY A 38 -2.40 3.80 12.86
C GLY A 38 -1.24 2.81 12.76
N LYS A 39 -1.30 1.86 11.83
CA LYS A 39 -0.23 0.88 11.58
C LYS A 39 1.00 1.52 10.94
N VAL A 40 0.80 2.42 9.98
CA VAL A 40 1.88 3.21 9.36
C VAL A 40 2.63 4.03 10.40
N LEU A 41 1.91 4.76 11.27
CA LEU A 41 2.52 5.55 12.35
C LEU A 41 3.26 4.70 13.39
N LYS A 42 2.78 3.47 13.63
CA LYS A 42 3.45 2.49 14.50
C LYS A 42 4.62 1.77 13.82
N ASN A 43 4.93 2.08 12.56
CA ASN A 43 5.91 1.35 11.73
C ASN A 43 5.61 -0.15 11.61
N GLU A 44 4.34 -0.55 11.70
CA GLU A 44 3.93 -1.94 11.49
C GLU A 44 3.91 -2.31 10.00
N ILE A 45 3.84 -1.31 9.12
CA ILE A 45 3.84 -1.46 7.67
C ILE A 45 5.04 -0.68 7.11
N PRO A 46 5.91 -1.34 6.31
CA PRO A 46 7.02 -0.68 5.64
C PRO A 46 6.48 0.44 4.73
N HIS A 47 6.95 1.66 4.94
CA HIS A 47 6.49 2.81 4.18
C HIS A 47 7.63 3.81 3.98
N MET A 48 7.52 4.59 2.93
CA MET A 48 8.43 5.68 2.60
C MET A 48 7.70 7.02 2.79
N PRO A 49 8.20 7.93 3.64
CA PRO A 49 7.70 9.28 3.70
C PRO A 49 8.07 10.03 2.40
N TRP A 50 7.08 10.63 1.74
CA TRP A 50 7.25 11.43 0.53
C TRP A 50 6.48 12.75 0.66
N GLY A 51 7.18 13.82 1.03
CA GLY A 51 6.55 15.10 1.35
C GLY A 51 5.58 14.94 2.52
N SER A 52 4.31 15.26 2.31
CA SER A 52 3.22 15.10 3.30
C SER A 52 2.49 13.76 3.21
N ARG A 53 2.93 12.84 2.34
CA ARG A 53 2.29 11.54 2.13
C ARG A 53 3.18 10.41 2.64
N HIS A 54 2.54 9.32 3.06
CA HIS A 54 3.21 8.05 3.33
C HIS A 54 2.90 7.11 2.18
N LEU A 55 3.95 6.76 1.44
CA LEU A 55 3.88 5.84 0.32
C LEU A 55 4.24 4.44 0.80
N VAL A 56 3.57 3.45 0.27
CA VAL A 56 3.77 2.06 0.65
C VAL A 56 4.10 1.28 -0.60
N ASN A 57 5.17 0.50 -0.56
CA ASN A 57 5.57 -0.33 -1.68
C ASN A 57 4.62 -1.53 -1.78
N LYS A 58 4.25 -1.90 -3.00
CA LYS A 58 3.40 -3.02 -3.38
C LYS A 58 3.94 -4.36 -2.90
N GLU A 59 5.25 -4.56 -2.95
CA GLU A 59 5.89 -5.81 -2.57
C GLU A 59 5.85 -6.02 -1.04
N ASP A 60 6.25 -5.01 -0.27
CA ASP A 60 6.07 -4.98 1.19
C ASP A 60 4.62 -5.22 1.59
N LEU A 61 3.71 -4.72 0.76
CA LEU A 61 2.28 -4.92 0.88
C LEU A 61 1.82 -6.34 0.69
N LEU A 62 2.22 -6.93 -0.43
CA LEU A 62 1.87 -8.31 -0.75
C LEU A 62 2.46 -9.24 0.30
N GLN A 63 3.63 -8.90 0.84
CA GLN A 63 4.22 -9.59 1.97
C GLN A 63 3.39 -9.43 3.24
N TYR A 64 2.99 -8.20 3.61
CA TYR A 64 2.12 -7.93 4.75
C TYR A 64 0.80 -8.69 4.64
N LEU A 65 0.15 -8.66 3.46
CA LEU A 65 -1.04 -9.44 3.19
C LEU A 65 -0.77 -10.93 3.30
N ASN A 66 0.32 -11.44 2.76
CA ASN A 66 0.62 -12.86 2.83
C ASN A 66 0.74 -13.29 4.30
N THR A 67 1.42 -12.50 5.13
CA THR A 67 1.54 -12.71 6.57
C THR A 67 0.20 -12.56 7.31
N HIS A 68 -0.62 -11.57 6.95
CA HIS A 68 -1.91 -11.30 7.62
C HIS A 68 -3.09 -12.11 7.07
N LYS A 69 -2.99 -12.66 5.87
CA LYS A 69 -3.98 -13.56 5.24
C LYS A 69 -3.94 -14.93 5.92
N GLU A 70 -2.79 -15.35 6.46
CA GLU A 70 -2.72 -16.48 7.39
C GLU A 70 -3.42 -16.19 8.73
N LEU A 71 -3.44 -14.94 9.18
CA LEU A 71 -4.21 -14.52 10.37
C LEU A 71 -5.72 -14.39 10.10
N GLY A 72 -6.13 -14.09 8.86
CA GLY A 72 -7.53 -13.97 8.45
C GLY A 72 -8.21 -15.28 8.07
N ASN A 73 -7.45 -16.33 7.76
CA ASN A 73 -7.98 -17.66 7.38
C ASN A 73 -7.84 -18.72 8.49
N GLY A 74 -7.60 -18.27 9.73
CA GLY A 74 -7.46 -19.11 10.92
C GLY A 74 -8.64 -19.02 11.90
N LYS A 75 -9.84 -18.64 11.45
CA LYS A 75 -11.05 -18.78 12.27
C LYS A 75 -11.68 -20.17 12.06
N GLU A 76 -10.91 -21.20 12.39
CA GLU A 76 -11.47 -22.45 12.86
C GLU A 76 -11.82 -22.28 14.34
N LYS A 77 -13.11 -22.16 14.64
CA LYS A 77 -13.83 -22.85 15.74
C LYS A 77 -15.23 -22.25 15.93
#